data_AF-A0A4Z0EB81-F1
#
_entry.id   AF-A0A4Z0EB81-F1
#
_cell.length_a   1.000
_cell.length_b   1.000
_cell.length_c   1.000
_cell.angle_alpha   90.00
_cell.angle_beta   90.00
_cell.angle_gamma   90.00
#
_symmetry.space_group_name_H-M   'P 1'
#
loop_
_entity.id
_entity.type
_entity.pdbx_description
1 polymer ?
#
loop_
_entity_poly.entity_id
_entity_poly.type
_entity_poly.pdbx_seq_one_letter_code
_entity_poly.pdbx_strand_id
1 'polypeptide(L)'
;MVEIRLTPGHGRDAAILTERRPLGATIVRYRVTRQTGGSGGEETTLVAEAERAGGVVRLEASVQRGDGTEPDFEPAWAALATARCTEIR
;
A
#
# COMPACT_ATOMS: atom_id res chain seq x y z
N MET A 1 8.63 12.52 3.17
CA MET A 1 8.10 12.29 1.81
C MET A 1 7.57 10.87 1.75
N VAL A 2 6.44 10.62 1.09
CA VAL A 2 5.92 9.26 0.88
C VAL A 2 6.32 8.82 -0.52
N GLU A 3 7.01 7.70 -0.63
CA GLU A 3 7.25 7.05 -1.92
C GLU A 3 6.09 6.10 -2.19
N ILE A 4 5.52 6.15 -3.39
CA ILE A 4 4.32 5.39 -3.77
C ILE A 4 4.63 4.59 -5.03
N ARG A 5 4.39 3.29 -4.98
CA ARG A 5 4.50 2.38 -6.13
C ARG A 5 3.20 1.61 -6.31
N LEU A 6 2.69 1.63 -7.54
CA LEU A 6 1.54 0.82 -7.96
C LEU A 6 2.00 -0.19 -9.02
N THR A 7 1.63 -1.45 -8.85
CA THR A 7 1.94 -2.54 -9.78
C THR A 7 0.73 -3.45 -9.98
N PRO A 8 0.67 -4.22 -11.07
CA PRO A 8 -0.28 -5.33 -11.17
C PRO A 8 -0.06 -6.30 -10.00
N GLY A 9 -1.12 -6.55 -9.24
CA GLY A 9 -1.13 -7.53 -8.16
C GLY A 9 -1.47 -8.93 -8.68
N HIS A 10 -1.37 -9.91 -7.80
CA HIS A 10 -1.70 -11.31 -8.12
C HIS A 10 -2.86 -11.84 -7.29
N GLY A 11 -3.32 -11.10 -6.26
CA GLY A 11 -4.44 -11.49 -5.40
C GLY A 11 -4.13 -12.68 -4.49
N ARG A 12 -2.85 -13.08 -4.38
CA ARG A 12 -2.40 -14.28 -3.65
C ARG A 12 -1.91 -13.96 -2.24
N ASP A 13 -1.87 -12.69 -1.86
CA ASP A 13 -1.23 -12.24 -0.62
C ASP A 13 -2.21 -12.18 0.57
N ALA A 14 -3.37 -12.82 0.48
CA ALA A 14 -4.38 -12.80 1.54
C ALA A 14 -3.87 -13.32 2.90
N ALA A 15 -2.85 -14.18 2.91
CA ALA A 15 -2.25 -14.70 4.13
C ALA A 15 -1.29 -13.71 4.83
N ILE A 16 -0.74 -12.73 4.10
CA ILE A 16 0.22 -11.76 4.63
C ILE A 16 -0.38 -10.36 4.82
N LEU A 17 -1.53 -10.08 4.19
CA LEU A 17 -2.29 -8.84 4.34
C LEU A 17 -3.41 -9.06 5.38
N THR A 18 -3.06 -8.85 6.65
CA THR A 18 -3.91 -9.20 7.81
C THR A 18 -4.99 -8.16 8.09
N GLU A 19 -4.70 -6.89 7.82
CA GLU A 19 -5.59 -5.78 8.10
C GLU A 19 -6.59 -5.55 6.97
N ARG A 20 -7.71 -4.92 7.30
CA ARG A 20 -8.79 -4.61 6.35
C ARG A 20 -9.26 -3.18 6.52
N ARG A 21 -9.47 -2.46 5.42
CA ARG A 21 -10.13 -1.15 5.44
C ARG A 21 -11.06 -0.95 4.24
N PRO A 22 -12.13 -0.15 4.39
CA PRO A 22 -12.87 0.37 3.25
C PRO A 22 -11.98 1.23 2.34
N LEU A 23 -12.18 1.12 1.03
CA LEU A 23 -11.58 1.98 0.02
C LEU A 23 -12.56 2.20 -1.14
N GLY A 24 -13.41 3.22 -1.01
CA GLY A 24 -14.57 3.42 -1.87
C GLY A 24 -15.62 2.34 -1.61
N ALA A 25 -16.10 1.70 -2.67
CA ALA A 25 -17.10 0.62 -2.58
C ALA A 25 -16.49 -0.78 -2.27
N THR A 26 -15.18 -0.89 -2.09
CA THR A 26 -14.49 -2.17 -1.86
C THR A 26 -13.83 -2.24 -0.49
N ILE A 27 -13.55 -3.45 -0.02
CA ILE A 27 -12.69 -3.71 1.15
C ILE A 27 -11.31 -4.10 0.63
N VAL A 28 -10.29 -3.41 1.11
CA VAL A 28 -8.89 -3.67 0.79
C VAL A 28 -8.20 -4.35 1.95
N ARG A 29 -7.37 -5.35 1.64
CA ARG A 29 -6.48 -5.98 2.61
C ARG A 29 -5.12 -5.30 2.56
N TYR A 30 -4.51 -5.10 3.72
CA TYR A 30 -3.21 -4.45 3.81
C TYR A 30 -2.39 -4.96 5.00
N ARG A 31 -1.13 -4.54 5.04
CA ARG A 31 -0.25 -4.65 6.19
C ARG A 31 0.63 -3.41 6.29
N VAL A 32 1.02 -3.05 7.50
CA VAL A 32 2.03 -2.03 7.76
C VAL A 32 3.18 -2.69 8.52
N THR A 33 4.40 -2.52 8.02
CA THR A 33 5.61 -3.02 8.67
C THR A 33 6.49 -1.83 9.05
N ARG A 34 7.01 -1.84 10.28
CA ARG A 34 7.99 -0.87 10.76
C ARG A 34 9.34 -1.56 10.89
N GLN A 35 10.38 -0.98 10.31
CA GLN A 35 11.76 -1.44 10.45
C GLN A 35 12.59 -0.31 11.07
N THR A 36 12.99 -0.52 12.32
CA THR A 36 13.97 0.31 13.03
C THR A 36 15.35 -0.28 12.77
N GLY A 37 16.23 0.38 12.03
CA GLY A 37 17.56 -0.22 11.81
C GLY A 37 18.63 0.54 11.01
N GLY A 38 18.35 1.70 10.41
CA GLY A 38 19.35 2.44 9.62
C GLY A 38 19.78 3.76 10.25
N SER A 39 20.93 4.30 9.81
CA SER A 39 21.35 5.68 10.13
C SER A 39 20.37 6.74 9.60
N GLY A 40 19.43 6.37 8.73
CA GLY A 40 18.35 7.19 8.19
C GLY A 40 17.05 7.22 9.01
N GLY A 41 16.97 6.50 10.14
CA GLY A 41 15.77 6.47 10.99
C GLY A 41 14.89 5.23 10.80
N GLU A 42 13.64 5.32 11.27
CA GLU A 42 12.64 4.27 11.15
C GLU A 42 11.98 4.32 9.77
N GLU A 43 11.94 3.19 9.08
CA GLU A 43 11.18 3.03 7.84
C GLU A 43 9.85 2.34 8.14
N THR A 44 8.75 2.97 7.72
CA THR A 44 7.43 2.37 7.76
C THR A 44 6.95 2.11 6.34
N THR A 45 6.53 0.88 6.08
CA THR A 45 6.07 0.42 4.76
C THR A 45 4.63 -0.09 4.83
N LEU A 46 3.77 0.48 4.00
CA LEU A 46 2.42 0.02 3.72
C LEU A 46 2.43 -0.87 2.48
N VAL A 47 1.80 -2.04 2.57
CA VAL A 47 1.51 -2.90 1.41
C VAL A 47 0.01 -3.20 1.38
N ALA A 48 -0.62 -3.05 0.23
CA ALA A 48 -2.04 -3.37 0.05
C ALA A 48 -2.33 -3.99 -1.33
N GLU A 49 -3.36 -4.82 -1.42
CA GLU A 49 -3.91 -5.28 -2.69
C GLU A 49 -5.41 -4.95 -2.78
N ALA A 50 -5.82 -4.38 -3.91
CA ALA A 50 -7.21 -4.05 -4.19
C ALA A 50 -7.65 -4.63 -5.53
N GLU A 51 -8.82 -5.27 -5.55
CA GLU A 51 -9.51 -5.56 -6.81
C GLU A 51 -10.02 -4.25 -7.42
N ARG A 52 -9.65 -4.02 -8.68
CA ARG A 52 -9.99 -2.83 -9.47
C ARG A 52 -10.48 -3.23 -10.85
N ALA A 53 -11.01 -2.25 -11.57
CA ALA A 53 -11.35 -2.45 -12.97
C ALA A 53 -10.11 -2.94 -13.73
N GLY A 54 -10.25 -4.09 -14.41
CA GLY A 54 -9.19 -4.70 -15.22
C GLY A 54 -8.18 -5.57 -14.45
N GLY A 55 -8.29 -5.73 -13.12
CA GLY A 55 -7.45 -6.66 -12.37
C GLY A 55 -7.15 -6.25 -10.93
N VAL A 56 -6.22 -6.97 -10.30
CA VAL A 56 -5.71 -6.63 -8.96
C VAL A 56 -4.62 -5.58 -9.10
N VAL A 57 -4.69 -4.54 -8.28
CA VAL A 57 -3.62 -3.54 -8.13
C VAL A 57 -2.96 -3.73 -6.77
N ARG A 58 -1.63 -3.83 -6.77
CA ARG A 58 -0.80 -3.80 -5.58
C ARG A 58 -0.28 -2.39 -5.35
N LEU A 59 -0.39 -1.93 -4.11
CA LEU A 59 0.21 -0.71 -3.59
C LEU A 59 1.36 -1.08 -2.66
N GLU A 60 2.50 -0.43 -2.84
CA GLU A 60 3.58 -0.37 -1.87
C GLU A 60 3.91 1.11 -1.62
N ALA A 61 3.93 1.52 -0.36
CA ALA A 61 4.29 2.88 0.01
C ALA A 61 5.23 2.88 1.23
N SER A 62 6.26 3.71 1.20
CA SER A 62 7.26 3.79 2.27
C SER A 62 7.49 5.23 2.72
N VAL A 63 7.82 5.38 4.00
CA VAL A 63 8.21 6.66 4.62
C VAL A 63 9.33 6.39 5.61
N GLN A 64 10.41 7.14 5.51
CA GLN A 64 11.45 7.19 6.54
C GLN A 64 11.22 8.41 7.44
N ARG A 65 11.10 8.20 8.76
CA ARG A 65 11.03 9.25 9.77
C ARG A 65 11.84 8.88 11.01
N GLY A 66 12.35 9.91 11.69
CA GLY A 66 13.10 9.75 12.95
C GLY A 66 12.28 10.04 14.22
N ASP A 67 11.02 10.47 14.09
CA ASP A 67 10.20 10.97 15.21
C ASP A 67 9.24 9.92 15.79
N GLY A 68 9.15 8.72 15.21
CA GLY A 68 8.26 7.64 15.65
C GLY A 68 6.77 7.90 15.40
N THR A 69 6.42 9.01 14.74
CA THR A 69 5.04 9.33 14.38
C THR A 69 4.58 8.40 13.26
N GLU A 70 3.37 7.83 13.40
CA GLU A 70 2.79 7.03 12.33
C GLU A 70 2.63 7.87 11.05
N PRO A 71 3.14 7.40 9.90
CA PRO A 71 3.05 8.17 8.67
C PRO A 71 1.60 8.24 8.17
N ASP A 72 1.23 9.42 7.68
CA ASP A 72 0.00 9.56 6.91
C ASP A 72 0.19 8.96 5.50
N PHE A 73 -0.49 7.84 5.27
CA PHE A 73 -0.53 7.17 3.98
C PHE A 73 -1.76 7.56 3.14
N GLU A 74 -2.54 8.59 3.52
CA GLU A 74 -3.69 9.07 2.74
C GLU A 74 -3.36 9.23 1.24
N PRO A 75 -2.23 9.85 0.84
CA PRO A 75 -1.92 9.98 -0.58
C PRO A 75 -1.76 8.64 -1.31
N ALA A 76 -1.25 7.62 -0.63
CA ALA A 76 -1.11 6.27 -1.16
C ALA A 76 -2.48 5.57 -1.30
N TRP A 77 -3.37 5.80 -0.34
CA TRP A 77 -4.76 5.31 -0.40
C TRP A 77 -5.56 5.99 -1.51
N ALA A 78 -5.42 7.31 -1.68
CA ALA A 78 -6.03 8.05 -2.77
C ALA A 78 -5.55 7.56 -4.15
N ALA A 79 -4.24 7.31 -4.29
CA ALA A 79 -3.68 6.72 -5.51
C ALA A 79 -4.28 5.33 -5.79
N LEU A 80 -4.33 4.44 -4.79
CA LEU A 80 -4.93 3.11 -4.94
C LEU A 80 -6.45 3.14 -5.19
N ALA A 81 -7.16 4.16 -4.69
CA ALA A 81 -8.59 4.36 -4.94
C ALA A 81 -8.91 4.63 -6.41
N THR A 82 -8.00 5.30 -7.11
CA THR A 82 -8.17 5.72 -8.51
C THR A 82 -7.48 4.79 -9.51
N ALA A 83 -6.59 3.93 -9.05
CA ALA A 83 -5.82 3.01 -9.88
C ALA A 83 -6.73 2.01 -10.64
N ARG A 84 -6.37 1.77 -11.89
CA ARG A 84 -6.98 0.75 -12.76
C ARG A 84 -5.91 0.03 -13.54
N CYS A 85 -6.09 -1.27 -13.74
CA CYS A 85 -5.29 -2.02 -14.71
C CYS A 85 -5.93 -1.81 -16.08
N THR A 86 -5.16 -1.33 -17.04
CA THR A 86 -5.53 -1.38 -18.45
C THR A 86 -4.94 -2.65 -19.03
N GLU A 87 -5.66 -3.34 -19.93
CA GLU A 87 -5.15 -4.53 -20.60
C GLU A 87 -3.73 -4.29 -21.13
N ILE A 88 -2.84 -5.25 -20.85
CA ILE A 88 -1.56 -5.35 -21.56
C ILE A 88 -1.91 -5.97 -22.90
N ARG A 89 -1.89 -5.16 -23.95
CA ARG A 89 -2.04 -5.62 -25.34
C ARG A 89 -0.85 -6.48 -25.75
#